data_AF-A0A7S2J6K0-F1
#
_entry.id   AF-A0A7S2J6K0-F1
#
_cell.length_a   1.000
_cell.length_b   1.000
_cell.length_c   1.000
_cell.angle_alpha   90.00
_cell.angle_beta   90.00
_cell.angle_gamma   90.00
#
_symmetry.space_group_name_H-M   'P 1'
#
loop_
_entity.id
_entity.type
_entity.pdbx_description
1 polymer ?
#
loop_
_entity_poly.entity_id
_entity_poly.type
_entity_poly.pdbx_seq_one_letter_code
_entity_poly.pdbx_strand_id
1 'polypeptide(L)'
;QWPPMPQGQPGEQQPSLEAVARQPAEMPAAAPPAKPMAEPVAEKPVEQPAAEESEPQAAEQEKPQYVRKPLSKWTNAAYFMPRGDGWCFEGNKAYLTRALKRLQDSPLKRLYENSTLQAGTCGESRGYKNRVGADICFPKADRYSDGSWKTMLAGSTAEATEMAQFAGKTGKRPSLIEGKFREVCDSGATSFGATL
;
A
#
# COMPACT_ATOMS: atom_id res chain seq x y z
N GLN A 1 -14.57 16.46 44.48
CA GLN A 1 -14.28 17.85 44.11
C GLN A 1 -13.46 17.79 42.83
N TRP A 2 -14.03 18.25 41.72
CA TRP A 2 -13.39 18.23 40.39
C TRP A 2 -12.62 19.54 40.16
N PRO A 3 -11.46 19.52 39.50
CA PRO A 3 -10.72 20.74 39.20
C PRO A 3 -11.43 21.58 38.12
N PRO A 4 -11.36 22.92 38.17
CA PRO A 4 -11.93 23.80 37.17
C PRO A 4 -11.15 23.71 35.84
N MET A 5 -11.87 23.78 34.72
CA MET A 5 -11.30 23.84 33.38
C MET A 5 -10.73 25.24 33.07
N PRO A 6 -9.60 25.35 32.34
CA PRO A 6 -9.05 26.64 31.94
C PRO A 6 -9.91 27.31 30.87
N GLN A 7 -10.20 28.59 31.08
CA GLN A 7 -10.89 29.46 30.12
C GLN A 7 -9.95 29.83 28.98
N GLY A 8 -10.45 29.74 27.74
CA GLY A 8 -9.69 29.98 26.52
C GLY A 8 -9.23 31.43 26.36
N GLN A 9 -8.06 31.58 25.72
CA GLN A 9 -7.58 32.88 25.26
C GLN A 9 -8.09 33.17 23.84
N PRO A 10 -8.53 34.39 23.54
CA PRO A 10 -8.80 34.82 22.18
C PRO A 10 -7.55 35.50 21.59
N GLY A 11 -7.30 35.24 20.31
CA GLY A 11 -6.55 36.14 19.46
C GLY A 11 -5.26 35.56 18.91
N GLU A 12 -5.36 34.87 17.78
CA GLU A 12 -4.24 34.77 16.85
C GLU A 12 -4.68 35.43 15.53
N GLN A 13 -3.96 36.51 15.20
CA GLN A 13 -4.23 37.40 14.09
C GLN A 13 -3.95 36.68 12.76
N GLN A 14 -4.92 36.73 11.83
CA GLN A 14 -4.70 36.26 10.47
C GLN A 14 -3.73 37.21 9.74
N PRO A 15 -2.67 36.70 9.09
CA PRO A 15 -1.87 37.53 8.20
C PRO A 15 -2.66 37.85 6.93
N SER A 16 -2.61 39.14 6.58
CA SER A 16 -3.24 39.76 5.42
C SER A 16 -2.72 39.15 4.12
N LEU A 17 -3.63 38.90 3.18
CA LEU A 17 -3.34 38.42 1.83
C LEU A 17 -2.75 39.57 1.00
N GLU A 18 -1.43 39.72 1.00
CA GLU A 18 -0.75 40.56 0.02
C GLU A 18 -0.62 39.85 -1.33
N ALA A 19 -0.91 40.63 -2.36
CA ALA A 19 -1.11 40.22 -3.74
C ALA A 19 0.15 39.58 -4.36
N VAL A 20 0.04 38.32 -4.75
CA VAL A 20 1.02 37.68 -5.64
C VAL A 20 0.77 38.19 -7.06
N ALA A 21 1.72 38.99 -7.53
CA ALA A 21 1.82 39.47 -8.90
C ALA A 21 1.76 38.30 -9.89
N ARG A 22 0.85 38.40 -10.86
CA ARG A 22 0.75 37.51 -12.03
C ARG A 22 2.04 37.57 -12.84
N GLN A 23 2.79 36.48 -12.89
CA GLN A 23 3.82 36.28 -13.91
C GLN A 23 3.14 35.95 -15.25
N PRO A 24 3.67 36.47 -16.38
CA PRO A 24 3.18 36.11 -17.71
C PRO A 24 3.49 34.65 -18.02
N ALA A 25 2.50 33.95 -18.57
CA ALA A 25 2.63 32.57 -19.02
C ALA A 25 3.64 32.48 -20.18
N GLU A 26 4.77 31.82 -19.95
CA GLU A 26 5.63 31.33 -21.03
C GLU A 26 4.87 30.23 -21.79
N MET A 27 4.63 30.48 -23.08
CA MET A 27 4.07 29.48 -23.99
C MET A 27 5.11 28.38 -24.25
N PRO A 28 4.78 27.09 -24.10
CA PRO A 28 5.71 26.02 -24.47
C PRO A 28 5.92 26.00 -25.99
N ALA A 29 7.18 25.92 -26.37
CA ALA A 29 7.64 25.77 -27.75
C ALA A 29 7.00 24.55 -28.43
N ALA A 30 6.68 24.72 -29.71
CA ALA A 30 6.06 23.73 -30.57
C ALA A 30 6.81 22.39 -30.54
N ALA A 31 6.06 21.31 -30.39
CA ALA A 31 6.56 19.94 -30.43
C ALA A 31 7.19 19.62 -31.81
N PRO A 32 8.29 18.86 -31.87
CA PRO A 32 8.86 18.40 -33.13
C PRO A 32 7.92 17.43 -33.86
N PRO A 33 7.96 17.39 -35.21
CA PRO A 33 7.11 16.52 -36.01
C PRO A 33 7.38 15.04 -35.69
N ALA A 34 6.28 14.29 -35.51
CA ALA A 34 6.30 12.86 -35.30
C ALA A 34 6.94 12.15 -36.52
N LYS A 35 7.90 11.26 -36.25
CA LYS A 35 8.46 10.37 -37.27
C LYS A 35 7.38 9.38 -37.74
N PRO A 36 7.33 9.02 -39.03
CA PRO A 36 6.39 8.06 -39.56
C PRO A 36 6.60 6.69 -38.90
N MET A 37 5.53 6.13 -38.35
CA MET A 37 5.50 4.80 -37.77
C MET A 37 5.63 3.76 -38.90
N ALA A 38 6.50 2.78 -38.67
CA ALA A 38 6.72 1.65 -39.56
C ALA A 38 5.45 0.80 -39.70
N GLU A 39 5.28 0.26 -40.90
CA GLU A 39 4.17 -0.60 -41.33
C GLU A 39 3.99 -1.84 -40.45
N PRO A 40 2.73 -2.30 -40.25
CA PRO A 40 2.45 -3.54 -39.54
C PRO A 40 2.85 -4.75 -40.40
N VAL A 41 3.80 -5.54 -39.88
CA VAL A 41 4.15 -6.84 -40.47
C VAL A 41 3.02 -7.82 -40.14
N ALA A 42 2.38 -8.36 -41.17
CA ALA A 42 1.32 -9.34 -41.05
C ALA A 42 1.84 -10.62 -40.38
N GLU A 43 1.42 -10.87 -39.14
CA GLU A 43 1.62 -12.14 -38.46
C GLU A 43 0.74 -13.24 -39.08
N LYS A 44 1.38 -14.37 -39.41
CA LYS A 44 0.71 -15.57 -39.91
C LYS A 44 -0.12 -16.24 -38.80
N PRO A 45 -1.27 -16.84 -39.12
CA PRO A 45 -2.03 -17.65 -38.17
C PRO A 45 -1.21 -18.89 -37.79
N VAL A 46 -0.88 -19.03 -36.50
CA VAL A 46 -0.35 -20.28 -35.94
C VAL A 46 -1.54 -21.14 -35.52
N GLU A 47 -1.71 -22.24 -36.24
CA GLU A 47 -2.70 -23.28 -35.98
C GLU A 47 -2.34 -23.99 -34.65
N GLN A 48 -3.21 -23.83 -33.65
CA GLN A 48 -3.08 -24.51 -32.35
C GLN A 48 -3.62 -25.94 -32.45
N PRO A 49 -2.87 -26.97 -32.05
CA PRO A 49 -3.42 -28.31 -31.93
C PRO A 49 -4.37 -28.38 -30.72
N ALA A 50 -5.58 -28.88 -30.98
CA ALA A 50 -6.57 -29.24 -29.98
C ALA A 50 -6.01 -30.37 -29.11
N ALA A 51 -5.61 -30.04 -27.88
CA ALA A 51 -5.26 -31.02 -26.87
C ALA A 51 -6.52 -31.42 -26.10
N GLU A 52 -6.83 -32.70 -26.22
CA GLU A 52 -7.95 -33.43 -25.65
C GLU A 52 -8.01 -33.31 -24.12
N GLU A 53 -9.14 -32.79 -23.67
CA GLU A 53 -9.53 -32.62 -22.28
C GLU A 53 -9.89 -33.99 -21.69
N SER A 54 -9.01 -34.53 -20.83
CA SER A 54 -9.35 -35.65 -19.95
C SER A 54 -9.32 -35.15 -18.52
N GLU A 55 -10.51 -34.81 -18.00
CA GLU A 55 -10.74 -34.46 -16.59
C GLU A 55 -10.48 -35.69 -15.69
N PRO A 56 -9.50 -35.65 -14.78
CA PRO A 56 -9.48 -36.58 -13.66
C PRO A 56 -10.52 -36.12 -12.62
N GLN A 57 -11.50 -36.97 -12.37
CA GLN A 57 -12.47 -36.80 -11.29
C GLN A 57 -11.73 -36.63 -9.96
N ALA A 58 -11.69 -35.38 -9.49
CA ALA A 58 -11.10 -34.99 -8.23
C ALA A 58 -11.91 -35.63 -7.10
N ALA A 59 -11.36 -36.71 -6.54
CA ALA A 59 -11.81 -37.26 -5.27
C ALA A 59 -11.90 -36.12 -4.25
N GLU A 60 -13.11 -35.93 -3.73
CA GLU A 60 -13.43 -35.01 -2.64
C GLU A 60 -12.66 -35.47 -1.39
N GLN A 61 -11.39 -35.10 -1.32
CA GLN A 61 -10.59 -35.28 -0.13
C GLN A 61 -11.13 -34.34 0.93
N GLU A 62 -11.82 -34.90 1.91
CA GLU A 62 -12.10 -34.24 3.19
C GLU A 62 -10.81 -33.62 3.70
N LYS A 63 -10.71 -32.30 3.55
CA LYS A 63 -9.54 -31.54 4.00
C LYS A 63 -9.44 -31.79 5.50
N PRO A 64 -8.31 -32.31 6.01
CA PRO A 64 -8.14 -32.52 7.43
C PRO A 64 -8.48 -31.21 8.14
N GLN A 65 -9.50 -31.24 9.01
CA GLN A 65 -9.82 -30.13 9.89
C GLN A 65 -8.60 -29.92 10.79
N TYR A 66 -7.67 -29.11 10.31
CA TYR A 66 -6.49 -28.69 11.04
C TYR A 66 -7.01 -27.97 12.27
N VAL A 67 -6.90 -28.59 13.44
CA VAL A 67 -7.12 -27.94 14.73
C VAL A 67 -6.16 -26.77 14.75
N ARG A 68 -6.67 -25.58 14.44
CA ARG A 68 -5.85 -24.37 14.27
C ARG A 68 -5.29 -24.04 15.65
N LYS A 69 -3.97 -24.26 15.83
CA LYS A 69 -3.22 -23.57 16.89
C LYS A 69 -3.59 -22.07 16.81
N PRO A 70 -3.75 -21.38 17.95
CA PRO A 70 -4.08 -19.96 17.95
C PRO A 70 -3.10 -19.24 17.01
N LEU A 71 -3.66 -18.68 15.94
CA LEU A 71 -2.91 -18.15 14.79
C LEU A 71 -2.02 -16.95 15.19
N SER A 72 -2.39 -16.27 16.27
CA SER A 72 -1.71 -15.10 16.78
C SER A 72 -0.89 -15.44 18.03
N LYS A 73 0.39 -15.08 17.99
CA LYS A 73 1.29 -15.03 19.16
C LYS A 73 1.02 -13.82 20.08
N TRP A 74 0.03 -12.99 19.76
CA TRP A 74 -0.27 -11.74 20.46
C TRP A 74 -1.58 -11.85 21.27
N THR A 75 -1.50 -11.53 22.56
CA THR A 75 -2.66 -11.48 23.49
C THR A 75 -3.62 -10.31 23.21
N ASN A 76 -3.19 -9.33 22.42
CA ASN A 76 -3.99 -8.17 21.97
C ASN A 76 -3.77 -7.95 20.47
N ALA A 77 -4.12 -8.96 19.67
CA ALA A 77 -3.99 -8.90 18.23
C ALA A 77 -4.94 -7.85 17.62
N ALA A 78 -4.40 -7.11 16.67
CA ALA A 78 -5.18 -6.27 15.78
C ALA A 78 -4.62 -6.40 14.37
N TYR A 79 -5.38 -5.89 13.40
CA TYR A 79 -4.93 -5.79 12.03
C TYR A 79 -5.41 -4.51 11.36
N PHE A 80 -4.76 -4.14 10.27
CA PHE A 80 -5.25 -3.14 9.32
C PHE A 80 -4.87 -3.54 7.90
N MET A 81 -5.55 -2.94 6.91
CA MET A 81 -5.29 -3.18 5.49
C MET A 81 -5.15 -1.84 4.76
N PRO A 82 -4.19 -1.70 3.83
CA PRO A 82 -4.13 -0.57 2.91
C PRO A 82 -5.31 -0.60 1.94
N ARG A 83 -5.54 0.52 1.26
CA ARG A 83 -6.45 0.58 0.12
C ARG A 83 -5.99 -0.38 -0.98
N GLY A 84 -6.93 -1.13 -1.56
CA GLY A 84 -6.65 -2.12 -2.59
C GLY A 84 -6.49 -3.55 -2.07
N ASP A 85 -6.57 -3.76 -0.75
CA ASP A 85 -6.72 -5.07 -0.10
C ASP A 85 -5.62 -6.10 -0.48
N GLY A 86 -4.46 -5.68 -0.99
CA GLY A 86 -3.42 -6.60 -1.43
C GLY A 86 -2.70 -7.33 -0.29
N TRP A 87 -2.64 -6.69 0.88
CA TRP A 87 -1.91 -7.19 2.05
C TRP A 87 -2.70 -6.91 3.33
N CYS A 88 -2.53 -7.74 4.34
CA CYS A 88 -3.05 -7.50 5.68
C CYS A 88 -1.90 -7.50 6.69
N PHE A 89 -1.85 -6.47 7.54
CA PHE A 89 -0.84 -6.33 8.58
C PHE A 89 -1.42 -6.78 9.91
N GLU A 90 -0.81 -7.76 10.55
CA GLU A 90 -1.23 -8.31 11.84
C GLU A 90 -0.15 -8.09 12.90
N GLY A 91 -0.55 -7.80 14.14
CA GLY A 91 0.39 -7.54 15.20
C GLY A 91 -0.25 -7.14 16.52
N ASN A 92 0.60 -6.78 17.48
CA ASN A 92 0.13 -6.18 18.73
C ASN A 92 -0.57 -4.84 18.46
N LYS A 93 -1.78 -4.64 18.99
CA LYS A 93 -2.60 -3.45 18.76
C LYS A 93 -1.87 -2.14 19.02
N ALA A 94 -1.19 -2.00 20.16
CA ALA A 94 -0.50 -0.76 20.51
C ALA A 94 0.66 -0.45 19.54
N TYR A 95 1.33 -1.49 19.05
CA TYR A 95 2.37 -1.35 18.03
C TYR A 95 1.77 -0.91 16.69
N LEU A 96 0.74 -1.61 16.21
CA LEU A 96 0.11 -1.29 14.94
C LEU A 96 -0.54 0.10 14.94
N THR A 97 -1.03 0.60 16.08
CA THR A 97 -1.54 1.98 16.19
C THR A 97 -0.47 3.00 15.81
N ARG A 98 0.76 2.83 16.31
CA ARG A 98 1.86 3.73 15.98
C ARG A 98 2.38 3.54 14.55
N ALA A 99 2.37 2.31 14.05
CA ALA A 99 2.76 2.02 12.66
C ALA A 99 1.79 2.65 11.67
N LEU A 100 0.48 2.42 11.85
CA LEU A 100 -0.58 2.98 11.01
C LEU A 100 -0.57 4.51 11.04
N LYS A 101 -0.41 5.13 12.22
CA LYS A 101 -0.28 6.59 12.36
C LYS A 101 0.87 7.13 11.49
N ARG A 102 2.05 6.50 11.57
CA ARG A 102 3.22 6.89 10.77
C ARG A 102 2.97 6.75 9.27
N LEU A 103 2.31 5.68 8.85
CA LEU A 103 1.92 5.49 7.45
C LEU A 103 0.94 6.57 6.98
N GLN A 104 -0.03 6.94 7.81
CA GLN A 104 -1.01 8.00 7.53
C GLN A 104 -0.40 9.40 7.51
N ASP A 105 0.72 9.62 8.20
CA ASP A 105 1.46 10.89 8.19
C ASP A 105 2.54 10.93 7.10
N SER A 106 2.75 9.82 6.37
CA SER A 106 3.80 9.67 5.37
C SER A 106 3.36 10.07 3.95
N PRO A 107 4.28 10.07 2.96
CA PRO A 107 3.91 10.16 1.55
C PRO A 107 2.92 9.07 1.08
N LEU A 108 2.79 7.94 1.78
CA LEU A 108 1.79 6.89 1.52
C LEU A 108 0.42 7.19 2.12
N LYS A 109 0.18 8.38 2.67
CA LYS A 109 -1.06 8.72 3.36
C LYS A 109 -2.31 8.26 2.61
N ARG A 110 -2.39 8.49 1.30
CA ARG A 110 -3.55 8.11 0.47
C ARG A 110 -3.82 6.60 0.43
N LEU A 111 -2.76 5.79 0.50
CA LEU A 111 -2.91 4.34 0.57
C LEU A 111 -3.50 3.89 1.91
N TYR A 112 -3.28 4.66 2.98
CA TYR A 112 -3.67 4.31 4.35
C TYR A 112 -4.74 5.23 4.96
N GLU A 113 -5.28 6.19 4.20
CA GLU A 113 -6.12 7.27 4.73
C GLU A 113 -7.43 6.75 5.33
N ASN A 114 -7.97 5.66 4.76
CA ASN A 114 -9.18 5.00 5.23
C ASN A 114 -8.89 3.71 6.01
N SER A 115 -7.62 3.38 6.21
CA SER A 115 -7.23 2.22 6.98
C SER A 115 -7.53 2.46 8.46
N THR A 116 -8.20 1.50 9.08
CA THR A 116 -8.51 1.53 10.50
C THR A 116 -8.02 0.24 11.16
N LEU A 117 -7.68 0.33 12.44
CA LEU A 117 -7.33 -0.83 13.23
C LEU A 117 -8.57 -1.59 13.65
N GLN A 118 -8.60 -2.86 13.28
CA GLN A 118 -9.66 -3.80 13.64
C GLN A 118 -9.08 -4.81 14.65
N ALA A 119 -9.88 -5.22 15.63
CA ALA A 119 -9.47 -6.24 16.59
C ALA A 119 -9.46 -7.62 15.94
N GLY A 120 -8.52 -8.49 16.34
CA GLY A 120 -8.41 -9.85 15.83
C GLY A 120 -7.24 -10.03 14.86
N THR A 121 -7.32 -11.08 14.04
CA THR A 121 -6.27 -11.49 13.11
C THR A 121 -6.71 -11.30 11.65
N CYS A 122 -5.73 -11.21 10.75
CA CYS A 122 -5.95 -11.15 9.29
C CYS A 122 -6.64 -12.42 8.78
N GLY A 123 -6.25 -13.57 9.32
CA GLY A 123 -6.80 -14.87 8.93
C GLY A 123 -8.26 -15.07 9.34
N GLU A 124 -8.64 -14.65 10.55
CA GLU A 124 -10.01 -14.80 11.07
C GLU A 124 -10.98 -13.82 10.41
N SER A 125 -10.57 -12.56 10.25
CA SER A 125 -11.50 -11.49 9.89
C SER A 125 -11.67 -11.33 8.38
N ARG A 126 -10.64 -11.69 7.60
CA ARG A 126 -10.58 -11.43 6.16
C ARG A 126 -10.17 -12.64 5.33
N GLY A 127 -9.83 -13.77 5.94
CA GLY A 127 -9.45 -14.98 5.23
C GLY A 127 -8.03 -14.98 4.66
N TYR A 128 -7.15 -14.07 5.11
CA TYR A 128 -5.76 -13.99 4.68
C TYR A 128 -4.95 -15.08 5.39
N LYS A 129 -4.87 -16.25 4.77
CA LYS A 129 -4.29 -17.46 5.38
C LYS A 129 -2.78 -17.57 5.17
N ASN A 130 -2.22 -16.84 4.22
CA ASN A 130 -0.83 -16.99 3.81
C ASN A 130 0.03 -15.94 4.50
N ARG A 131 0.73 -16.34 5.57
CA ARG A 131 1.73 -15.47 6.20
C ARG A 131 2.93 -15.33 5.25
N VAL A 132 3.20 -14.12 4.79
CA VAL A 132 4.35 -13.78 3.95
C VAL A 132 5.61 -13.68 4.79
N GLY A 133 5.49 -13.15 6.01
CA GLY A 133 6.61 -13.00 6.94
C GLY A 133 6.46 -11.74 7.80
N ALA A 134 7.51 -11.41 8.54
CA ALA A 134 7.60 -10.12 9.21
C ALA A 134 7.74 -9.01 8.17
N ASP A 135 7.09 -7.88 8.42
CA ASP A 135 7.20 -6.73 7.53
C ASP A 135 8.61 -6.11 7.59
N ILE A 136 9.20 -5.79 6.43
CA ILE A 136 10.54 -5.19 6.36
C ILE A 136 10.56 -3.80 7.04
N CYS A 137 9.50 -3.02 6.89
CA CYS A 137 9.37 -1.67 7.43
C CYS A 137 8.94 -1.70 8.92
N PHE A 138 8.08 -2.65 9.27
CA PHE A 138 7.51 -2.84 10.61
C PHE A 138 7.76 -4.26 11.15
N PRO A 139 8.99 -4.59 11.59
CA PRO A 139 9.39 -5.98 11.90
C PRO A 139 8.64 -6.63 13.07
N LYS A 140 7.85 -5.87 13.83
CA LYS A 140 6.99 -6.41 14.90
C LYS A 140 5.55 -6.66 14.43
N ALA A 141 5.27 -6.44 13.14
CA ALA A 141 4.05 -6.83 12.46
C ALA A 141 4.37 -7.94 11.44
N ASP A 142 3.44 -8.88 11.29
CA ASP A 142 3.48 -9.88 10.22
C ASP A 142 2.56 -9.43 9.07
N ARG A 143 2.99 -9.70 7.85
CA ARG A 143 2.23 -9.45 6.62
C ARG A 143 1.60 -10.75 6.16
N TYR A 144 0.31 -10.68 5.81
CA TYR A 144 -0.46 -11.78 5.28
C TYR A 144 -1.01 -11.42 3.89
N SER A 145 -1.20 -12.44 3.05
CA SER A 145 -1.91 -12.38 1.79
C SER A 145 -3.05 -13.41 1.74
N ASP A 146 -4.02 -13.17 0.86
CA ASP A 146 -5.05 -14.13 0.49
C ASP A 146 -4.52 -15.23 -0.47
N GLY A 147 -3.27 -15.09 -0.94
CA GLY A 147 -2.63 -15.99 -1.91
C GLY A 147 -2.97 -15.69 -3.36
N SER A 148 -3.81 -14.69 -3.63
CA SER A 148 -4.13 -14.30 -4.99
C SER A 148 -3.03 -13.38 -5.53
N TRP A 149 -2.42 -13.79 -6.64
CA TRP A 149 -1.41 -12.98 -7.31
C TRP A 149 -1.98 -11.64 -7.77
N LYS A 150 -3.28 -11.57 -8.08
CA LYS A 150 -3.94 -10.33 -8.52
C LYS A 150 -4.01 -9.30 -7.41
N THR A 151 -4.34 -9.71 -6.19
CA THR A 151 -4.40 -8.85 -5.01
C THR A 151 -3.01 -8.43 -4.58
N MET A 152 -2.04 -9.35 -4.57
CA MET A 152 -0.64 -9.01 -4.31
C MET A 152 -0.10 -7.98 -5.31
N LEU A 153 -0.35 -8.18 -6.61
CA LEU A 153 0.04 -7.24 -7.66
C LEU A 153 -0.65 -5.88 -7.48
N ALA A 154 -1.96 -5.87 -7.21
CA ALA A 154 -2.71 -4.63 -6.96
C ALA A 154 -2.14 -3.85 -5.77
N GLY A 155 -1.77 -4.54 -4.69
CA GLY A 155 -1.10 -3.93 -3.54
C GLY A 155 0.22 -3.27 -3.92
N SER A 156 1.09 -3.99 -4.63
CA SER A 156 2.39 -3.46 -5.09
C SER A 156 2.24 -2.29 -6.07
N THR A 157 1.28 -2.37 -7.00
CA THR A 157 1.00 -1.29 -7.95
C THR A 157 0.44 -0.06 -7.25
N ALA A 158 -0.39 -0.22 -6.23
CA ALA A 158 -0.93 0.90 -5.45
C ALA A 158 0.18 1.66 -4.72
N GLU A 159 1.11 0.96 -4.08
CA GLU A 159 2.28 1.57 -3.43
C GLU A 159 3.17 2.32 -4.44
N ALA A 160 3.50 1.69 -5.57
CA ALA A 160 4.29 2.32 -6.64
C ALA A 160 3.60 3.57 -7.23
N THR A 161 2.28 3.49 -7.41
CA THR A 161 1.48 4.60 -7.95
C THR A 161 1.46 5.78 -6.99
N GLU A 162 1.26 5.55 -5.70
CA GLU A 162 1.26 6.63 -4.70
C GLU A 162 2.63 7.32 -4.60
N MET A 163 3.72 6.55 -4.69
CA MET A 163 5.06 7.13 -4.78
C MET A 163 5.23 8.00 -6.02
N ALA A 164 4.84 7.51 -7.20
CA ALA A 164 4.94 8.26 -8.45
C ALA A 164 4.11 9.55 -8.39
N GLN A 165 2.90 9.48 -7.83
CA GLN A 165 2.04 10.65 -7.63
C GLN A 165 2.66 11.65 -6.66
N PHE A 166 3.24 11.19 -5.54
CA PHE A 166 3.91 12.07 -4.60
C PHE A 166 5.14 12.74 -5.23
N ALA A 167 5.90 12.01 -6.04
CA ALA A 167 7.02 12.55 -6.81
C ALA A 167 6.57 13.66 -7.77
N GLY A 168 5.54 13.40 -8.57
CA GLY A 168 4.99 14.37 -9.51
C GLY A 168 4.49 15.65 -8.82
N LYS A 169 3.84 15.52 -7.65
CA LYS A 169 3.32 16.68 -6.90
C LYS A 169 4.40 17.52 -6.25
N THR A 170 5.49 16.90 -5.79
CA THR A 170 6.54 17.60 -5.03
C THR A 170 7.69 18.08 -5.91
N GLY A 171 7.74 17.67 -7.18
CA GLY A 171 8.88 17.91 -8.06
C GLY A 171 10.17 17.22 -7.57
N LYS A 172 10.07 16.29 -6.61
CA LYS A 172 11.22 15.60 -6.03
C LYS A 172 11.57 14.36 -6.84
N ARG A 173 12.87 14.09 -6.94
CA ARG A 173 13.38 12.84 -7.54
C ARG A 173 12.95 11.64 -6.67
N PRO A 174 12.66 10.47 -7.28
CA PRO A 174 12.30 9.25 -6.55
C PRO A 174 13.25 8.88 -5.41
N SER A 175 14.56 9.06 -5.59
CA SER A 175 15.57 8.77 -4.55
C SER A 175 15.44 9.63 -3.28
N LEU A 176 15.00 10.88 -3.40
CA LEU A 176 14.75 11.75 -2.23
C LEU A 176 13.48 11.34 -1.49
N ILE A 177 12.56 10.68 -2.19
CA ILE A 177 11.31 10.19 -1.62
C ILE A 177 11.60 8.91 -0.85
N GLU A 178 12.40 7.99 -1.39
CA GLU A 178 12.86 6.79 -0.67
C GLU A 178 13.48 7.12 0.70
N GLY A 179 14.29 8.19 0.78
CA GLY A 179 14.85 8.66 2.06
C GLY A 179 13.76 9.00 3.10
N LYS A 180 12.71 9.71 2.69
CA LYS A 180 11.57 10.02 3.58
C LYS A 180 10.78 8.77 3.97
N PHE A 181 10.72 7.78 3.11
CA PHE A 181 10.05 6.52 3.44
C PHE A 181 10.82 5.72 4.49
N ARG A 182 12.16 5.76 4.46
CA ARG A 182 12.97 5.14 5.52
C ARG A 182 12.66 5.71 6.90
N GLU A 183 12.34 7.00 6.99
CA GLU A 183 11.95 7.65 8.26
C GLU A 183 10.61 7.14 8.82
N VAL A 184 9.75 6.58 7.97
CA VAL A 184 8.46 5.99 8.37
C VAL A 184 8.66 4.60 8.98
N CYS A 185 9.68 3.88 8.53
CA CYS A 185 9.97 2.51 8.91
C CYS A 185 10.72 2.40 10.24
N ASP A 186 10.33 1.45 11.09
CA ASP A 186 11.04 1.18 12.34
C ASP A 186 12.46 0.64 12.12
N SER A 187 12.66 -0.08 11.01
CA SER A 187 13.95 -0.66 10.63
C SER A 187 14.88 0.32 9.89
N GLY A 188 14.36 1.47 9.46
CA GLY A 188 15.04 2.31 8.46
C GLY A 188 15.20 1.65 7.08
N ALA A 189 14.62 0.45 6.88
CA ALA A 189 14.66 -0.30 5.64
C ALA A 189 13.32 -0.17 4.89
N THR A 190 13.40 0.09 3.59
CA THR A 190 12.26 0.15 2.68
C THR A 190 12.31 -1.04 1.75
N SER A 191 11.18 -1.73 1.54
CA SER A 191 11.07 -2.80 0.53
C SER A 191 10.91 -2.28 -0.91
N PHE A 192 10.85 -0.96 -1.08
CA PHE A 192 10.75 -0.33 -2.39
C PHE A 192 11.99 -0.63 -3.23
N GLY A 193 11.81 -1.42 -4.30
CA GLY A 193 12.86 -1.72 -5.28
C GLY A 193 13.66 -3.00 -5.03
N ALA A 194 13.35 -3.80 -4.00
CA ALA A 194 13.81 -5.18 -3.97
C ALA A 194 12.96 -5.96 -4.97
N THR A 195 13.47 -6.10 -6.20
CA THR A 195 12.91 -7.02 -7.20
C THR A 195 12.74 -8.39 -6.55
N LEU A 196 11.49 -8.81 -6.35
CA LEU A 196 11.14 -10.18 -5.93
C LEU A 196 11.47 -11.17 -7.05
#